data_AF-A0A1G2G880-F1
#
_entry.id   AF-A0A1G2G880-F1
#
_cell.length_a   1.000
_cell.length_b   1.000
_cell.length_c   1.000
_cell.angle_alpha   90.00
_cell.angle_beta   90.00
_cell.angle_gamma   90.00
#
_symmetry.space_group_name_H-M   'P 1'
#
loop_
_entity.id
_entity.type
_entity.pdbx_description
1 polymer ?
#
loop_
_entity_poly.entity_id
_entity_poly.type
_entity_poly.pdbx_seq_one_letter_code
_entity_poly.pdbx_strand_id
1 'polypeptide(L)'
;MISREIKSLVVEVAGAVGERERQKATKDPELCLVAMLQFIKKRLNNPSAMLESTIESSFFDGYQEEARQLLRGGHPKKRQQS
;
A
#
# COMPACT_ATOMS: atom_id res chain seq x y z
N MET A 1 -9.11 -14.19 -24.05
CA MET A 1 -9.11 -14.86 -22.73
C MET A 1 -7.68 -15.12 -22.32
N ILE A 2 -7.35 -14.93 -21.05
CA ILE A 2 -5.99 -15.15 -20.51
C ILE A 2 -5.79 -16.62 -20.11
N SER A 3 -4.53 -17.07 -20.05
CA SER A 3 -4.19 -18.46 -19.72
C SER A 3 -4.54 -18.80 -18.26
N ARG A 4 -4.61 -20.10 -17.95
CA ARG A 4 -4.98 -20.57 -16.61
C ARG A 4 -3.97 -20.14 -15.54
N GLU A 5 -2.70 -20.10 -15.91
CA GLU A 5 -1.58 -19.63 -15.09
C GLU A 5 -1.77 -18.15 -14.73
N ILE A 6 -2.13 -17.33 -15.72
CA ILE A 6 -2.40 -15.91 -15.49
C ILE A 6 -3.64 -15.73 -14.60
N LYS A 7 -4.70 -16.53 -14.81
CA LYS A 7 -5.88 -16.49 -13.92
C LYS A 7 -5.52 -16.79 -12.47
N SER A 8 -4.70 -17.82 -12.24
CA SER A 8 -4.21 -18.19 -10.91
C SER A 8 -3.42 -17.05 -10.28
N LEU A 9 -2.50 -16.45 -11.04
CA LEU A 9 -1.67 -15.35 -10.58
C LEU A 9 -2.51 -14.11 -10.22
N VAL A 10 -3.54 -13.78 -11.01
CA VAL A 10 -4.45 -12.66 -10.73
C VAL A 10 -5.20 -12.88 -9.41
N VAL A 11 -5.68 -14.09 -9.14
CA VAL A 11 -6.36 -14.43 -7.88
C VAL A 11 -5.40 -14.35 -6.69
N GLU A 12 -4.17 -14.84 -6.86
CA GLU A 12 -3.12 -14.77 -5.83
C GLU A 12 -2.78 -13.32 -5.47
N VAL A 13 -2.49 -12.49 -6.48
CA VAL A 13 -2.17 -11.08 -6.30
C VAL A 13 -3.35 -10.31 -5.68
N ALA A 14 -4.58 -10.57 -6.12
CA ALA A 14 -5.76 -9.96 -5.50
C ALA A 14 -5.95 -10.42 -4.04
N GLY A 15 -5.65 -11.68 -3.73
CA GLY A 15 -5.73 -12.22 -2.38
C GLY A 15 -4.72 -11.62 -1.40
N ALA A 16 -3.54 -11.21 -1.88
CA ALA A 16 -2.57 -10.48 -1.07
C ALA A 16 -3.09 -9.09 -0.62
N VAL A 17 -4.06 -8.52 -1.34
CA VAL A 17 -4.72 -7.26 -0.96
C VAL A 17 -5.86 -7.49 0.04
N GLY A 18 -6.59 -8.60 -0.10
CA GLY A 18 -7.64 -8.98 0.83
C GLY A 18 -8.60 -10.06 0.29
N GLU A 19 -9.34 -10.69 1.19
CA GLU A 19 -10.22 -11.82 0.85
C GLU A 19 -11.40 -11.40 -0.05
N ARG A 20 -11.92 -10.18 0.10
CA ARG A 20 -12.99 -9.66 -0.76
C ARG A 20 -12.49 -9.48 -2.21
N GLU A 21 -11.25 -9.08 -2.39
CA GLU A 21 -10.60 -8.84 -3.67
C GLU A 21 -10.27 -10.18 -4.34
N ARG A 22 -9.83 -11.17 -3.57
CA ARG A 22 -9.71 -12.57 -4.00
C ARG A 22 -11.01 -13.13 -4.56
N GLN A 23 -12.13 -12.90 -3.88
CA GLN A 23 -13.45 -13.36 -4.33
C GLN A 23 -13.87 -12.70 -5.65
N LYS A 24 -13.60 -11.40 -5.82
CA LYS A 24 -13.84 -10.70 -7.09
C LYS A 24 -12.98 -11.29 -8.22
N ALA A 25 -11.70 -11.51 -7.98
CA ALA A 25 -10.78 -12.10 -8.95
C ALA A 25 -11.13 -13.55 -9.32
N THR A 26 -11.65 -14.33 -8.36
CA THR A 26 -12.10 -15.71 -8.63
C THR A 26 -13.32 -15.74 -9.55
N LYS A 27 -14.23 -14.76 -9.44
CA LYS A 27 -15.42 -14.66 -10.29
C LYS A 27 -15.10 -14.19 -11.70
N ASP A 28 -14.25 -13.17 -11.82
CA ASP A 28 -13.84 -12.61 -13.11
C ASP A 28 -12.38 -12.11 -13.07
N PRO A 29 -11.41 -13.01 -13.36
CA PRO A 29 -10.00 -12.67 -13.29
C PRO A 29 -9.57 -11.73 -14.42
N GLU A 30 -10.26 -11.74 -15.56
CA GLU A 30 -9.91 -10.92 -16.72
C GLU A 30 -10.29 -9.46 -16.49
N LEU A 31 -11.49 -9.21 -15.94
CA LEU A 31 -11.89 -7.87 -15.51
C LEU A 31 -11.00 -7.34 -14.38
N CYS A 32 -10.64 -8.21 -13.43
CA CYS A 32 -9.76 -7.84 -12.32
C CYS A 32 -8.37 -7.42 -12.83
N LEU A 33 -7.78 -8.18 -13.75
CA LEU A 33 -6.50 -7.85 -14.38
C LEU A 33 -6.57 -6.51 -15.14
N VAL A 34 -7.62 -6.28 -15.94
CA VAL A 34 -7.80 -5.01 -16.65
C VAL A 34 -7.91 -3.84 -15.66
N ALA A 35 -8.65 -3.99 -14.57
CA ALA A 35 -8.77 -2.96 -13.55
C ALA A 35 -7.42 -2.64 -12.88
N MET A 36 -6.64 -3.67 -12.54
CA MET A 36 -5.28 -3.51 -11.99
C MET A 36 -4.37 -2.75 -12.96
N LEU A 37 -4.35 -3.15 -14.24
CA LEU A 37 -3.54 -2.50 -15.27
C LEU A 37 -3.96 -1.05 -15.52
N GLN A 38 -5.27 -0.77 -15.50
CA GLN A 38 -5.80 0.59 -15.60
C GLN A 38 -5.41 1.45 -14.40
N PHE A 39 -5.43 0.89 -13.19
CA PHE A 39 -5.01 1.60 -11.99
C PHE A 39 -3.52 1.95 -12.04
N ILE A 40 -2.68 0.99 -12.44
CA ILE A 40 -1.24 1.22 -12.65
C ILE A 40 -1.02 2.31 -13.70
N LYS A 41 -1.71 2.22 -14.86
CA LYS A 41 -1.63 3.22 -15.93
C LYS A 41 -2.02 4.63 -15.45
N LYS A 42 -3.08 4.76 -14.64
CA LYS A 42 -3.50 6.04 -14.05
C LYS A 42 -2.44 6.62 -13.12
N ARG A 43 -1.77 5.78 -12.33
CA ARG A 43 -0.69 6.20 -11.43
C ARG A 43 0.59 6.58 -12.18
N LEU A 44 0.93 5.87 -13.26
CA LEU A 44 2.08 6.21 -14.10
C LEU A 44 1.97 7.59 -14.75
N ASN A 45 0.76 8.00 -15.14
CA ASN A 45 0.52 9.33 -15.70
C ASN A 45 0.52 10.45 -14.64
N ASN A 46 0.68 10.14 -13.35
CA ASN A 46 0.75 11.11 -12.26
C ASN A 46 1.91 10.78 -11.29
N PRO A 47 3.18 10.90 -11.76
CA PRO A 47 4.37 10.44 -11.03
C PRO A 47 4.54 11.08 -9.65
N SER A 48 4.04 12.31 -9.45
CA SER A 48 4.03 13.02 -8.17
C SER A 48 3.22 12.28 -7.09
N ALA A 49 2.10 11.64 -7.43
CA ALA A 49 1.27 10.91 -6.46
C ALA A 49 1.92 9.59 -5.98
N MET A 50 2.78 8.98 -6.80
CA MET A 50 3.54 7.78 -6.41
C MET A 50 4.70 8.13 -5.48
N LEU A 51 5.37 9.26 -5.73
CA LEU A 51 6.36 9.83 -4.81
C LEU A 51 5.70 10.25 -3.50
N GLU A 52 4.59 10.99 -3.52
CA GLU A 52 3.86 11.42 -2.33
C GLU A 52 3.38 10.24 -1.48
N SER A 53 2.82 9.18 -2.07
CA SER A 53 2.40 7.99 -1.29
C SER A 53 3.59 7.24 -0.65
N THR A 54 4.74 7.20 -1.33
CA THR A 54 5.97 6.58 -0.81
C THR A 54 6.59 7.44 0.30
N ILE A 55 6.52 8.76 0.12
CA ILE A 55 6.97 9.77 1.08
C ILE A 55 6.07 9.76 2.33
N GLU A 56 4.74 9.73 2.17
CA GLU A 56 3.78 9.62 3.29
C GLU A 56 3.98 8.32 4.07
N SER A 57 4.20 7.19 3.38
CA SER A 57 4.46 5.90 4.05
C SER A 57 5.78 5.90 4.83
N SER A 58 6.83 6.53 4.30
CA SER A 58 8.14 6.62 4.98
C SER A 58 8.14 7.62 6.13
N PHE A 59 7.34 8.69 6.07
CA PHE A 59 7.14 9.58 7.21
C PHE A 59 6.27 8.92 8.31
N PHE A 60 5.28 8.10 7.95
CA PHE A 60 4.42 7.42 8.93
C PHE A 60 5.19 6.44 9.83
N ASP A 61 6.19 5.75 9.30
CA ASP A 61 7.07 4.87 10.08
C ASP A 61 7.92 5.67 11.09
N GLY A 62 8.45 6.84 10.68
CA GLY A 62 9.20 7.74 11.57
C GLY A 62 8.35 8.29 12.71
N TYR A 63 7.13 8.73 12.42
CA TYR A 63 6.20 9.24 13.44
C TYR A 63 5.63 8.14 14.34
N GLN A 64 5.52 6.89 13.88
CA GLN A 64 5.15 5.76 14.75
C GLN A 64 6.25 5.43 15.76
N GLU A 65 7.51 5.47 15.36
CA GLU A 65 8.65 5.26 16.26
C GLU A 65 8.69 6.38 17.34
N GLU A 66 8.48 7.62 16.92
CA GLU A 66 8.47 8.81 17.80
C GLU A 66 7.25 8.81 18.75
N ALA A 67 6.06 8.45 18.25
CA ALA A 67 4.86 8.26 19.07
C ALA A 67 5.00 7.09 20.05
N ARG A 68 5.64 5.98 19.66
CA ARG A 68 5.94 4.85 20.56
C ARG A 68 6.96 5.24 21.63
N GLN A 69 7.94 6.09 21.33
CA GLN A 69 8.88 6.63 22.32
C GLN A 69 8.19 7.55 23.32
N LEU A 70 7.32 8.46 22.85
CA LEU A 70 6.52 9.34 23.70
C LEU A 70 5.58 8.55 24.63
N LEU A 71 5.01 7.45 24.16
CA LEU A 71 4.15 6.57 24.95
C LEU A 71 4.92 5.67 25.92
N ARG A 72 6.21 5.40 25.69
CA ARG A 72 7.05 4.50 26.51
C ARG A 72 7.85 5.20 27.61
N GLY A 73 7.98 6.53 27.63
CA GLY A 73 8.70 7.20 28.71
C GLY A 73 8.64 8.73 28.72
N GLY A 74 7.86 9.27 29.65
CA GLY A 74 8.14 10.46 30.48
C GLY A 74 8.72 11.73 29.85
N HIS A 75 7.97 12.83 29.96
CA HIS A 75 8.34 14.25 29.85
C HIS A 75 9.68 14.60 29.15
N PRO A 76 9.66 15.42 28.08
CA PRO A 76 10.89 15.94 27.50
C PRO A 76 11.64 16.79 28.54
N LYS A 77 12.84 16.34 28.92
CA LYS A 77 13.79 17.14 29.68
C LYS A 77 14.02 18.45 28.92
N LYS A 78 13.58 19.57 29.49
CA LYS A 78 13.95 20.92 29.06
C LYS A 78 15.46 20.95 28.89
N ARG A 79 15.95 21.17 27.67
CA ARG A 79 17.33 21.60 27.43
C ARG A 79 17.48 22.96 28.13
N GLN A 80 18.10 22.97 29.31
CA GLN A 80 18.72 24.17 29.83
C GLN A 80 19.89 24.48 28.90
N GLN A 81 19.75 25.56 28.13
CA GLN A 81 20.87 26.23 27.50
C GLN A 81 21.61 26.97 28.62
N SER A 82 22.88 26.62 28.82
CA SER A 82 23.88 27.49 29.47
C SER A 82 24.68 28.18 28.38
#